data_AF-A0A975IGR2-F1
#
_entry.id   AF-A0A975IGR2-F1
#
_cell.length_a   1.000
_cell.length_b   1.000
_cell.length_c   1.000
_cell.angle_alpha   90.00
_cell.angle_beta   90.00
_cell.angle_gamma   90.00
#
_symmetry.space_group_name_H-M   'P 1'
#
loop_
_entity.id
_entity.type
_entity.pdbx_description
1 polymer ?
#
loop_
_entity_poly.entity_id
_entity_poly.type
_entity_poly.pdbx_seq_one_letter_code
_entity_poly.pdbx_strand_id
1 'polypeptide(L)'
;MNADNAVSGKVNYSETAAARYLGVSKRTIRDLPIPRLEILRDDTPNKDGYVRKRRFIRYEKANLDKFKEDHVTTPVGWCVSS
;
A
#
# COMPACT_ATOMS: atom_id res chain seq x y z
N MET A 1 -30.97 12.22 -7.81
CA MET A 1 -29.87 12.26 -8.80
C MET A 1 -28.83 11.26 -8.33
N ASN A 2 -28.72 10.12 -9.03
CA ASN A 2 -27.81 9.02 -8.67
C ASN A 2 -26.39 9.39 -9.08
N ALA A 3 -25.48 9.44 -8.11
CA ALA A 3 -24.05 9.44 -8.38
C ALA A 3 -23.57 7.99 -8.27
N ASP A 4 -23.70 7.25 -9.36
CA ASP A 4 -22.92 6.05 -9.64
C ASP A 4 -21.44 6.45 -9.72
N ASN A 5 -20.84 6.75 -8.57
CA ASN A 5 -19.41 6.94 -8.48
C ASN A 5 -18.82 5.54 -8.41
N ALA A 6 -18.45 5.02 -9.58
CA ALA A 6 -17.66 3.81 -9.73
C ALA A 6 -16.38 3.96 -8.89
N VAL A 7 -16.47 3.61 -7.61
CA VAL A 7 -15.32 3.38 -6.75
C VAL A 7 -14.65 2.16 -7.36
N SER A 8 -13.78 2.42 -8.34
CA SER A 8 -12.84 1.44 -8.86
C SER A 8 -12.31 0.69 -7.64
N GLY A 9 -12.68 -0.59 -7.53
CA GLY A 9 -12.50 -1.45 -6.35
C GLY A 9 -11.04 -1.77 -6.04
N LYS A 10 -10.14 -0.83 -6.30
CA LYS A 10 -8.72 -0.88 -6.06
C LYS A 10 -8.49 -0.83 -4.55
N VAL A 11 -8.27 -2.00 -3.99
CA VAL A 11 -7.85 -2.16 -2.59
C VAL A 11 -6.45 -1.58 -2.44
N ASN A 12 -6.35 -0.50 -1.66
CA ASN A 12 -5.12 0.21 -1.40
C ASN A 12 -4.60 -0.08 0.02
N TYR A 13 -3.43 -0.69 0.11
CA TYR A 13 -2.75 -0.96 1.36
C TYR A 13 -1.98 0.29 1.83
N SER A 14 -1.99 0.55 3.15
CA SER A 14 -0.99 1.43 3.74
C SER A 14 0.40 0.80 3.63
N GLU A 15 1.45 1.60 3.71
CA GLU A 15 2.82 1.10 3.71
C GLU A 15 3.06 -0.01 4.76
N THR A 16 2.56 0.14 5.97
CA THR A 16 2.65 -0.90 7.01
C THR A 16 1.92 -2.19 6.60
N ALA A 17 0.73 -2.07 6.02
CA ALA A 17 -0.07 -3.23 5.64
C ALA A 17 0.53 -3.94 4.41
N ALA A 18 1.07 -3.19 3.46
CA ALA A 18 1.77 -3.72 2.30
C ALA A 18 3.07 -4.43 2.70
N ALA A 19 3.83 -3.87 3.64
CA ALA A 19 5.05 -4.50 4.17
C ALA A 19 4.73 -5.85 4.83
N ARG A 20 3.67 -5.89 5.66
CA ARG A 20 3.17 -7.14 6.25
C ARG A 20 2.70 -8.13 5.20
N TYR A 21 2.02 -7.67 4.16
CA TYR A 21 1.51 -8.52 3.09
C TYR A 21 2.63 -9.28 2.36
N LEU A 22 3.76 -8.61 2.11
CA LEU A 22 4.94 -9.21 1.49
C LEU A 22 5.91 -9.86 2.49
N GLY A 23 5.64 -9.78 3.80
CA GLY A 23 6.53 -10.32 4.83
C GLY A 23 7.86 -9.58 4.97
N VAL A 24 7.92 -8.29 4.62
CA VAL A 24 9.14 -7.47 4.63
C VAL A 24 9.05 -6.28 5.58
N SER A 25 10.17 -5.58 5.80
CA SER A 25 10.19 -4.35 6.58
C SER A 25 9.61 -3.16 5.82
N LYS A 26 9.16 -2.12 6.54
CA LYS A 26 8.73 -0.84 5.92
C LYS A 26 9.84 -0.13 5.16
N ARG A 27 11.10 -0.35 5.53
CA ARG A 27 12.24 0.20 4.78
C ARG A 27 12.36 -0.54 3.46
N THR A 28 12.37 -1.87 3.52
CA THR A 28 12.47 -2.75 2.35
C THR A 28 11.39 -2.44 1.33
N ILE A 29 10.11 -2.31 1.72
CA ILE A 29 9.04 -2.05 0.75
C ILE A 29 9.16 -0.70 0.02
N ARG A 30 9.88 0.29 0.57
CA ARG A 30 10.15 1.56 -0.11
C ARG A 30 11.21 1.42 -1.20
N ASP A 31 12.09 0.44 -1.03
CA ASP A 31 13.20 0.15 -1.93
C ASP A 31 12.79 -0.85 -3.03
N LEU A 32 11.67 -1.57 -2.85
CA LEU A 32 11.13 -2.48 -3.86
C LEU A 32 10.58 -1.70 -5.07
N PRO A 33 10.73 -2.23 -6.30
CA PRO A 33 10.25 -1.60 -7.54
C PRO A 33 8.73 -1.77 -7.73
N ILE A 34 7.94 -1.51 -6.69
CA ILE A 34 6.48 -1.63 -6.70
C ILE A 34 5.87 -0.23 -6.86
N PRO A 35 5.00 0.00 -7.87
CA PRO A 35 4.34 1.29 -8.02
C PRO A 35 3.56 1.67 -6.77
N ARG A 36 3.77 2.91 -6.30
CA ARG A 36 3.16 3.47 -5.10
C ARG A 36 2.42 4.76 -5.40
N LEU A 37 1.35 5.01 -4.67
CA LEU A 37 0.56 6.22 -4.75
C LEU A 37 0.93 7.13 -3.58
N GLU A 38 1.35 8.36 -3.89
CA GLU A 38 1.62 9.39 -2.88
C GLU A 38 0.43 10.34 -2.79
N ILE A 39 -0.26 10.32 -1.65
CA ILE A 39 -1.43 11.15 -1.38
C ILE A 39 -1.02 12.23 -0.38
N LEU A 40 -1.11 13.49 -0.79
CA LEU A 40 -0.94 14.63 0.11
C LEU A 40 -2.30 15.01 0.70
N ARG A 41 -2.37 15.11 2.02
CA ARG A 41 -3.55 15.63 2.73
C ARG A 41 -3.15 16.76 3.65
N ASP A 42 -4.05 17.71 3.81
CA ASP A 42 -3.93 18.73 4.84
C ASP A 42 -4.09 18.10 6.22
N ASP A 43 -3.19 18.47 7.12
CA ASP A 43 -3.27 18.13 8.53
C ASP A 43 -4.13 19.16 9.27
N THR A 44 -4.41 18.91 10.55
CA THR A 44 -5.11 19.88 11.38
C THR A 44 -4.25 21.17 11.49
N PRO A 45 -4.84 22.37 11.33
CA PRO A 45 -4.12 23.62 11.54
C PRO A 45 -3.50 23.66 12.94
N ASN A 46 -2.27 24.19 13.05
CA ASN A 46 -1.66 24.45 14.36
C ASN A 46 -2.27 25.71 15.02
N LYS A 47 -1.84 26.05 16.24
CA LYS A 47 -2.33 27.24 16.98
C LYS A 47 -2.13 28.56 16.23
N ASP A 48 -1.19 28.61 15.30
CA ASP A 48 -0.85 29.79 14.50
C ASP A 48 -1.55 29.81 13.13
N GLY A 49 -2.43 28.84 12.85
CA GLY A 49 -3.18 28.75 11.59
C GLY A 49 -2.42 28.11 10.41
N TYR A 50 -1.20 27.62 10.62
CA TYR A 50 -0.44 26.91 9.59
C TYR A 50 -0.95 25.48 9.40
N VAL A 51 -1.24 25.13 8.14
CA VAL A 51 -1.61 23.78 7.72
C VAL A 51 -0.38 23.06 7.17
N ARG A 52 0.04 21.98 7.82
CA ARG A 52 1.09 21.11 7.29
C ARG A 52 0.48 20.10 6.31
N LYS A 53 1.17 19.82 5.21
CA LYS A 53 0.80 18.72 4.30
C LYS A 53 1.38 17.42 4.83
N ARG A 54 0.55 16.43 5.13
CA ARG A 54 0.97 15.07 5.50
C ARG A 54 0.95 14.18 4.26
N ARG A 55 2.05 13.49 4.01
CA ARG A 55 2.20 12.54 2.89
C ARG A 55 1.81 11.14 3.33
N PHE A 56 0.93 10.50 2.57
CA PHE A 56 0.50 9.12 2.77
C PHE A 56 0.90 8.29 1.55
N ILE A 57 1.67 7.23 1.78
CA ILE A 57 2.04 6.28 0.74
C ILE A 57 1.05 5.11 0.76
N ARG A 58 0.52 4.75 -0.42
CA ARG A 58 -0.39 3.63 -0.63
C ARG A 58 0.13 2.70 -1.72
N TYR A 59 -0.20 1.43 -1.60
CA TYR A 59 0.16 0.38 -2.56
C TYR A 59 -1.10 -0.32 -3.03
N GLU A 60 -1.31 -0.42 -4.34
CA GLU A 60 -2.43 -1.18 -4.89
C GLU A 60 -2.19 -2.68 -4.69
N LYS A 61 -3.22 -3.41 -4.26
CA LYS A 61 -3.13 -4.87 -4.07
C LYS A 61 -2.61 -5.59 -5.31
N ALA A 62 -3.11 -5.22 -6.49
CA ALA A 62 -2.72 -5.84 -7.75
C ALA A 62 -1.20 -5.74 -8.02
N ASN A 63 -0.57 -4.62 -7.65
CA ASN A 63 0.87 -4.46 -7.81
C ASN A 63 1.67 -5.30 -6.82
N LEU A 64 1.15 -5.45 -5.58
CA LEU A 64 1.74 -6.33 -4.58
C LEU A 64 1.61 -7.81 -4.97
N ASP A 65 0.46 -8.20 -5.52
CA ASP A 65 0.20 -9.56 -6.02
C ASP A 65 1.13 -9.88 -7.18
N LYS A 66 1.22 -9.01 -8.19
CA LYS A 66 2.14 -9.17 -9.30
C LYS A 66 3.59 -9.30 -8.84
N PHE A 67 4.03 -8.43 -7.92
CA PHE A 67 5.38 -8.52 -7.37
C PHE A 67 5.61 -9.86 -6.66
N LYS A 68 4.62 -10.34 -5.91
CA LYS A 68 4.67 -11.63 -5.22
C LYS A 68 4.74 -12.80 -6.20
N GLU A 69 3.96 -12.78 -7.27
CA GLU A 69 4.02 -13.80 -8.34
C GLU A 69 5.38 -13.80 -9.04
N ASP A 70 5.89 -12.62 -9.38
CA ASP A 70 7.14 -12.47 -10.13
C ASP A 70 8.39 -12.81 -9.30
N HIS A 71 8.37 -12.55 -7.98
CA HIS A 71 9.58 -12.58 -7.14
C HIS A 71 9.48 -13.46 -5.89
N VAL A 72 8.29 -13.71 -5.37
CA VAL A 72 8.09 -14.59 -4.20
C VAL A 72 7.71 -15.97 -4.72
N THR A 73 8.72 -16.69 -5.17
CA THR A 73 8.65 -18.11 -5.46
C THR A 73 8.59 -18.89 -4.14
N THR A 74 7.49 -18.78 -3.40
CA THR A 74 7.13 -19.89 -2.51
C THR A 74 6.92 -21.10 -3.43
N PRO A 75 7.70 -22.19 -3.29
CA PRO A 75 7.40 -23.40 -4.05
C PRO A 75 5.97 -23.81 -3.71
N VAL A 76 5.14 -23.98 -4.73
CA VAL A 76 3.80 -24.55 -4.59
C VAL A 76 4.01 -25.98 -4.06
N GLY A 77 3.80 -26.21 -2.76
CA GLY A 77 3.99 -27.53 -2.15
C GLY A 77 4.58 -27.60 -0.74
N TRP A 78 5.02 -26.49 -0.13
CA TRP A 78 5.42 -26.52 1.29
C TRP A 78 4.20 -26.40 2.21
N CYS A 79 3.32 -27.39 2.15
CA CYS A 79 2.44 -27.69 3.27
C CYS A 79 3.34 -28.19 4.40
N VAL A 80 3.67 -27.32 5.36
CA VAL A 80 4.14 -27.77 6.66
C VAL A 80 2.88 -28.27 7.38
N SER A 81 2.52 -29.52 7.10
CA SER A 81 1.55 -30.25 7.89
C SER A 81 2.16 -30.39 9.28
N SER A 82 1.57 -29.72 10.27
CA SER A 82 1.73 -30.03 11.68
C SER A 82 0.55 -30.88 12.13
#